data_AF-A0A1Y2HQ51-F1
#
_entry.id   AF-A0A1Y2HQ51-F1
#
_cell.length_a   1.000
_cell.length_b   1.000
_cell.length_c   1.000
_cell.angle_alpha   90.00
_cell.angle_beta   90.00
_cell.angle_gamma   90.00
#
_symmetry.space_group_name_H-M   'P 1'
#
loop_
_entity.id
_entity.type
_entity.pdbx_description
1 polymer ?
#
loop_
_entity_poly.entity_id
_entity_poly.type
_entity_poly.pdbx_seq_one_letter_code
_entity_poly.pdbx_strand_id
1 'polypeptide(L)'
;MLTLSCPTLAGTAVALPQTIPTPAAVAWLKEGSGYSETQTFYLFPATGGLCFVQLAYSEVSLSPLAQVTVYISTPSCSYFKSFNNSGSALKVAAGDRAGSTCNDYSVTSAGDGKFVIALKNKEVVANLTVDLSAESTLKVGDAKVHFTPKGGAKPDGYLATTYGTRGTASGVIMANGAAVDVSGRATLVHQYQGISPHKIATQWNFFTFATPSISLTTVSGTTPATYNSETFATLAADVTGLGSLVATEQSLEFPTTAVDATTGYAVPKTFKMHSVLNNGYTLEASGNLDFGKVNRIDVLGELPWLVRKAVQYFVSKPFVYQYVDGSAKVVVKDAEGKVVAEEQGVGMFEVSFTNPPN
;
A
#
# COMPACT_ATOMS: atom_id res chain seq x y z
N MET A 1 -22.44 -10.78 -25.88
CA MET A 1 -21.99 -10.41 -24.52
C MET A 1 -21.19 -11.58 -23.96
N LEU A 2 -19.86 -11.54 -24.11
CA LEU A 2 -18.98 -12.44 -23.38
C LEU A 2 -18.84 -11.86 -21.97
N THR A 3 -19.53 -12.45 -21.00
CA THR A 3 -19.25 -12.22 -19.59
C THR A 3 -17.85 -12.79 -19.33
N LEU A 4 -16.84 -11.94 -19.38
CA LEU A 4 -15.52 -12.25 -18.83
C LEU A 4 -15.71 -12.49 -17.34
N SER A 5 -15.69 -13.74 -16.92
CA SER A 5 -15.68 -14.10 -15.49
C SER A 5 -14.44 -13.46 -14.87
N CYS A 6 -14.64 -12.58 -13.90
CA CYS A 6 -13.53 -11.99 -13.16
C CYS A 6 -12.84 -13.10 -12.36
N PRO A 7 -11.51 -13.25 -12.44
CA PRO A 7 -10.82 -14.26 -11.65
C PRO A 7 -10.93 -13.92 -10.16
N THR A 8 -11.38 -14.90 -9.37
CA THR A 8 -11.21 -14.90 -7.92
C THR A 8 -9.73 -15.09 -7.61
N LEU A 9 -9.12 -14.13 -6.93
CA LEU A 9 -7.77 -14.30 -6.39
C LEU A 9 -7.88 -15.11 -5.11
N ALA A 10 -7.07 -16.14 -4.88
CA ALA A 10 -7.06 -16.91 -3.63
C ALA A 10 -5.61 -17.19 -3.21
N GLY A 11 -5.13 -16.52 -2.17
CA GLY A 11 -3.78 -16.69 -1.62
C GLY A 11 -3.79 -17.50 -0.34
N THR A 12 -2.78 -18.34 -0.15
CA THR A 12 -2.49 -19.01 1.13
C THR A 12 -1.31 -18.34 1.81
N ALA A 13 -1.46 -17.97 3.07
CA ALA A 13 -0.39 -17.45 3.93
C ALA A 13 -0.37 -18.27 5.22
N VAL A 14 0.37 -19.37 5.25
CA VAL A 14 0.60 -20.10 6.51
C VAL A 14 1.69 -19.37 7.28
N ALA A 15 1.36 -18.45 8.21
CA ALA A 15 2.07 -18.37 9.49
C ALA A 15 1.42 -17.40 10.51
N LEU A 16 1.83 -17.60 11.76
CA LEU A 16 1.49 -16.81 12.95
C LEU A 16 1.94 -15.35 12.81
N PRO A 17 1.18 -14.38 13.35
CA PRO A 17 1.60 -12.98 13.38
C PRO A 17 2.89 -12.83 14.19
N GLN A 18 3.83 -12.05 13.65
CA GLN A 18 4.98 -11.57 14.42
C GLN A 18 4.78 -10.10 14.77
N THR A 19 4.50 -9.83 16.04
CA THR A 19 4.56 -8.47 16.58
C THR A 19 6.02 -8.11 16.80
N ILE A 20 6.46 -7.03 16.16
CA ILE A 20 7.84 -6.53 16.25
C ILE A 20 7.76 -5.09 16.76
N PRO A 21 8.63 -4.65 17.69
CA PRO A 21 8.69 -3.25 18.10
C PRO A 21 8.81 -2.34 16.87
N THR A 22 7.96 -1.32 16.80
CA THR A 22 7.76 -0.54 15.58
C THR A 22 9.04 -0.01 14.94
N PRO A 23 9.98 0.62 15.66
CA PRO A 23 11.22 1.10 15.04
C PRO A 23 12.01 -0.02 14.35
N ALA A 24 12.14 -1.18 14.99
CA ALA A 24 12.82 -2.34 14.40
C ALA A 24 12.02 -2.97 13.25
N ALA A 25 10.69 -2.91 13.30
CA ALA A 25 9.81 -3.47 12.28
C ALA A 25 9.87 -2.71 10.95
N VAL A 26 10.17 -1.41 11.00
CA VAL A 26 10.23 -0.48 9.86
C VAL A 26 11.64 0.05 9.61
N ALA A 27 12.65 -0.72 10.03
CA ALA A 27 14.04 -0.42 9.74
C ALA A 27 14.30 -0.48 8.23
N TRP A 28 14.79 0.62 7.65
CA TRP A 28 15.18 0.67 6.26
C TRP A 28 16.37 -0.26 5.99
N LEU A 29 16.22 -1.17 5.04
CA LEU A 29 17.30 -2.06 4.62
C LEU A 29 18.34 -1.27 3.83
N LYS A 30 17.91 -0.52 2.80
CA LYS A 30 18.78 0.28 1.91
C LYS A 30 20.09 -0.44 1.50
N GLU A 31 20.00 -1.73 1.18
CA GLU A 31 21.14 -2.62 0.91
C GLU A 31 20.92 -3.42 -0.39
N GLY A 32 22.01 -3.61 -1.15
CA GLY A 32 22.01 -4.35 -2.41
C GLY A 32 21.80 -3.47 -3.65
N SER A 33 21.42 -4.11 -4.76
CA SER A 33 21.08 -3.46 -6.04
C SER A 33 19.82 -4.10 -6.62
N GLY A 34 19.12 -3.40 -7.54
CA GLY A 34 17.96 -3.97 -8.22
C GLY A 34 16.68 -4.10 -7.38
N TYR A 35 16.61 -3.41 -6.24
CA TYR A 35 15.45 -3.41 -5.35
C TYR A 35 14.73 -2.06 -5.34
N SER A 36 13.53 -2.06 -4.79
CA SER A 36 12.84 -0.85 -4.33
C SER A 36 12.39 -1.02 -2.89
N GLU A 37 12.32 0.08 -2.16
CA GLU A 37 11.91 0.09 -0.76
C GLU A 37 11.06 1.33 -0.49
N THR A 38 9.94 1.17 0.21
CA THR A 38 8.99 2.25 0.46
C THR A 38 8.61 2.31 1.93
N GLN A 39 8.36 3.52 2.42
CA GLN A 39 7.72 3.78 3.71
C GLN A 39 6.58 4.77 3.46
N THR A 40 5.35 4.34 3.76
CA THR A 40 4.13 5.10 3.50
C THR A 40 3.34 5.24 4.78
N PHE A 41 2.96 6.48 5.08
CA PHE A 41 2.07 6.80 6.18
C PHE A 41 0.70 7.17 5.59
N TYR A 42 -0.30 6.34 5.86
CA TYR A 42 -1.69 6.63 5.49
C TYR A 42 -2.39 7.29 6.67
N LEU A 43 -3.09 8.37 6.40
CA LEU A 43 -3.70 9.25 7.37
C LEU A 43 -5.20 9.31 7.05
N PHE A 44 -6.02 9.11 8.08
CA PHE A 44 -7.48 9.14 7.98
C PHE A 44 -7.98 10.28 8.87
N PRO A 45 -8.04 11.52 8.33
CA PRO A 45 -8.49 12.68 9.08
C PRO A 45 -9.88 12.46 9.69
N ALA A 46 -10.12 13.01 10.87
CA ALA A 46 -11.44 13.00 11.49
C ALA A 46 -12.50 13.75 10.65
N THR A 47 -12.04 14.69 9.82
CA THR A 47 -12.85 15.45 8.84
C THR A 47 -13.26 14.62 7.62
N GLY A 48 -12.71 13.40 7.47
CA GLY A 48 -13.04 12.46 6.40
C GLY A 48 -12.04 12.47 5.24
N GLY A 49 -12.15 11.45 4.40
CA GLY A 49 -11.19 11.19 3.32
C GLY A 49 -9.90 10.54 3.81
N LEU A 50 -8.86 10.61 2.99
CA LEU A 50 -7.56 10.01 3.23
C LEU A 50 -6.45 10.90 2.67
N CYS A 51 -5.33 10.94 3.38
CA CYS A 51 -4.07 11.46 2.89
C CYS A 51 -3.01 10.37 2.99
N PHE A 52 -1.97 10.42 2.15
CA PHE A 52 -0.74 9.71 2.46
C PHE A 52 0.49 10.53 2.12
N VAL A 53 1.57 10.24 2.84
CA VAL A 53 2.92 10.68 2.50
C VAL A 53 3.80 9.45 2.38
N GLN A 54 4.47 9.31 1.24
CA GLN A 54 5.30 8.17 0.90
C GLN A 54 6.70 8.63 0.54
N LEU A 55 7.71 7.92 1.04
CA LEU A 55 9.05 7.89 0.46
C LEU A 55 9.25 6.54 -0.24
N ALA A 56 9.61 6.58 -1.52
CA ALA A 56 9.94 5.42 -2.33
C ALA A 56 11.38 5.52 -2.85
N TYR A 57 12.21 4.55 -2.49
CA TYR A 57 13.58 4.41 -2.94
C TYR A 57 13.70 3.33 -4.01
N SER A 58 14.49 3.57 -5.04
CA SER A 58 14.68 2.61 -6.13
C SER A 58 16.13 2.55 -6.58
N GLU A 59 16.71 1.35 -6.53
CA GLU A 59 18.05 0.95 -6.99
C GLU A 59 17.98 0.12 -8.28
N VAL A 60 16.86 0.20 -9.00
CA VAL A 60 16.61 -0.61 -10.20
C VAL A 60 17.31 -0.06 -11.45
N SER A 61 17.99 1.08 -11.37
CA SER A 61 18.67 1.71 -12.50
C SER A 61 20.04 2.26 -12.12
N LEU A 62 20.87 2.58 -13.13
CA LEU A 62 22.18 3.22 -12.97
C LEU A 62 22.12 4.57 -12.23
N SER A 63 20.93 5.16 -12.10
CA SER A 63 20.69 6.38 -11.35
C SER A 63 19.60 6.13 -10.33
N PRO A 64 19.95 5.70 -9.11
CA PRO A 64 18.98 5.47 -8.04
C PRO A 64 18.17 6.74 -7.75
N LEU A 65 16.93 6.55 -7.32
CA LEU A 65 15.96 7.63 -7.12
C LEU A 65 15.30 7.51 -5.75
N ALA A 66 15.11 8.64 -5.08
CA ALA A 66 14.31 8.77 -3.87
C ALA A 66 13.13 9.69 -4.18
N GLN A 67 11.97 9.11 -4.45
CA GLN A 67 10.75 9.81 -4.78
C GLN A 67 9.93 10.02 -3.51
N VAL A 68 9.44 11.23 -3.31
CA VAL A 68 8.46 11.52 -2.26
C VAL A 68 7.14 11.83 -2.93
N THR A 69 6.07 11.21 -2.45
CA THR A 69 4.72 11.36 -2.98
C THR A 69 3.78 11.81 -1.87
N VAL A 70 2.96 12.81 -2.17
CA VAL A 70 1.85 13.24 -1.32
C VAL A 70 0.55 13.05 -2.08
N TYR A 71 -0.40 12.38 -1.45
CA TYR A 71 -1.77 12.28 -1.93
C TYR A 71 -2.73 12.79 -0.86
N ILE A 72 -3.72 13.55 -1.29
CA ILE A 72 -4.79 14.10 -0.46
C ILE A 72 -6.09 13.89 -1.24
N SER A 73 -7.03 13.18 -0.62
CA SER A 73 -8.40 13.05 -1.11
C SER A 73 -9.33 13.20 0.08
N THR A 74 -9.70 14.45 0.34
CA THR A 74 -10.54 14.87 1.47
C THR A 74 -11.70 15.70 0.95
N PRO A 75 -12.79 15.89 1.72
CA PRO A 75 -13.90 16.76 1.31
C PRO A 75 -13.47 18.19 0.96
N SER A 76 -12.38 18.69 1.57
CA SER A 76 -11.88 20.06 1.39
C SER A 76 -10.75 20.19 0.36
N CYS A 77 -10.06 19.09 0.00
CA CYS A 77 -8.87 19.16 -0.84
C CYS A 77 -8.65 17.85 -1.62
N SER A 78 -8.35 17.99 -2.91
CA SER A 78 -7.82 16.93 -3.76
C SER A 78 -6.47 17.37 -4.30
N TYR A 79 -5.42 16.58 -4.04
CA TYR A 79 -4.05 16.88 -4.44
C TYR A 79 -3.26 15.59 -4.63
N PHE A 80 -2.47 15.53 -5.69
CA PHE A 80 -1.50 14.45 -5.92
C PHE A 80 -0.22 15.06 -6.49
N LYS A 81 0.91 14.72 -5.89
CA LYS A 81 2.22 15.11 -6.41
C LYS A 81 3.30 14.13 -6.01
N SER A 82 4.13 13.79 -6.97
CA SER A 82 5.41 13.12 -6.75
C SER A 82 6.56 14.06 -7.13
N PHE A 83 7.63 14.04 -6.35
CA PHE A 83 8.87 14.77 -6.66
C PHE A 83 10.08 13.88 -6.40
N ASN A 84 11.05 13.98 -7.30
CA ASN A 84 12.18 13.07 -7.37
C ASN A 84 13.44 13.74 -6.81
N ASN A 85 14.11 13.04 -5.89
CA ASN A 85 15.46 13.35 -5.44
C ASN A 85 16.44 12.33 -6.05
N SER A 86 17.71 12.72 -6.15
CA SER A 86 18.77 11.75 -6.40
C SER A 86 18.79 10.70 -5.29
N GLY A 87 19.02 9.43 -5.62
CA GLY A 87 19.10 8.37 -4.61
C GLY A 87 20.23 8.59 -3.60
N SER A 88 21.28 9.33 -3.96
CA SER A 88 22.36 9.70 -3.03
C SER A 88 21.91 10.67 -1.93
N ALA A 89 20.80 11.39 -2.15
CA ALA A 89 20.19 12.29 -1.19
C ALA A 89 19.48 11.52 -0.06
N LEU A 90 19.06 10.26 -0.28
CA LEU A 90 18.46 9.46 0.77
C LEU A 90 19.52 9.08 1.82
N LYS A 91 19.33 9.56 3.04
CA LYS A 91 20.05 9.10 4.24
C LYS A 91 19.08 8.41 5.18
N VAL A 92 19.46 7.21 5.64
CA VAL A 92 18.75 6.46 6.66
C VAL A 92 19.35 6.80 8.02
N ALA A 93 18.51 6.91 9.06
CA ALA A 93 18.96 7.18 10.41
C ALA A 93 19.94 6.10 10.91
N ALA A 94 20.96 6.51 11.66
CA ALA A 94 21.82 5.56 12.37
C ALA A 94 21.05 4.91 13.54
N GLY A 95 21.38 3.68 13.90
CA GLY A 95 20.74 2.96 15.00
C GLY A 95 19.54 2.13 14.55
N ASP A 96 18.32 2.55 14.90
CA ASP A 96 17.08 1.82 14.60
C ASP A 96 16.74 1.74 13.11
N ARG A 97 17.33 2.65 12.30
CA ARG A 97 17.13 2.78 10.86
C ARG A 97 15.67 3.01 10.45
N ALA A 98 14.80 3.42 11.38
CA ALA A 98 13.37 3.66 11.11
C ALA A 98 13.12 5.04 10.48
N GLY A 99 14.03 5.98 10.73
CA GLY A 99 14.02 7.32 10.15
C GLY A 99 14.74 7.41 8.80
N SER A 100 14.31 8.37 7.98
CA SER A 100 14.88 8.64 6.65
C SER A 100 14.86 10.14 6.35
N THR A 101 15.79 10.62 5.54
CA THR A 101 15.87 12.02 5.11
C THR A 101 16.27 12.11 3.64
N CYS A 102 15.73 13.09 2.93
CA CYS A 102 16.23 13.60 1.66
C CYS A 102 16.06 15.14 1.63
N ASN A 103 16.35 15.81 0.52
CA ASN A 103 16.46 17.27 0.47
C ASN A 103 15.24 18.02 1.03
N ASP A 104 14.04 17.58 0.66
CA ASP A 104 12.80 18.27 1.00
C ASP A 104 11.95 17.50 2.03
N TYR A 105 12.42 16.36 2.55
CA TYR A 105 11.60 15.45 3.36
C TYR A 105 12.40 14.76 4.45
N SER A 106 11.79 14.58 5.62
CA SER A 106 12.35 13.79 6.71
C SER A 106 11.28 13.02 7.48
N VAL A 107 11.67 11.85 7.95
CA VAL A 107 11.00 11.04 8.96
C VAL A 107 11.98 10.84 10.11
N THR A 108 11.61 11.32 11.28
CA THR A 108 12.37 11.09 12.51
C THR A 108 11.61 10.13 13.39
N SER A 109 12.23 9.00 13.75
CA SER A 109 11.75 8.12 14.82
C SER A 109 11.97 8.83 16.16
N ALA A 110 10.90 9.11 16.88
CA ALA A 110 10.92 9.75 18.20
C ALA A 110 10.90 8.73 19.36
N GLY A 111 11.10 7.45 19.06
CA GLY A 111 10.94 6.33 20.01
C GLY A 111 9.50 5.82 20.08
N ASP A 112 9.34 4.60 20.61
CA ASP A 112 8.05 3.96 20.90
C ASP A 112 7.04 3.94 19.73
N GLY A 113 7.52 3.91 18.48
CA GLY A 113 6.65 3.91 17.30
C GLY A 113 6.04 5.27 16.94
N LYS A 114 6.55 6.36 17.53
CA LYS A 114 6.23 7.74 17.12
C LYS A 114 7.16 8.22 16.02
N PHE A 115 6.59 8.89 15.03
CA PHE A 115 7.28 9.45 13.88
C PHE A 115 6.92 10.92 13.70
N VAL A 116 7.93 11.76 13.51
CA VAL A 116 7.76 13.15 13.09
C VAL A 116 8.13 13.24 11.62
N ILE A 117 7.17 13.66 10.80
CA ILE A 117 7.32 13.77 9.34
C ILE A 117 7.32 15.25 8.98
N ALA A 118 8.39 15.71 8.35
CA ALA A 118 8.48 17.06 7.81
C ALA A 118 8.68 17.02 6.29
N LEU A 119 7.93 17.84 5.58
CA LEU A 119 8.05 18.04 4.13
C LEU A 119 8.08 19.53 3.86
N LYS A 120 9.09 19.99 3.12
CA LYS A 120 9.26 21.38 2.71
C LYS A 120 9.56 21.45 1.22
N ASN A 121 8.52 21.35 0.41
CA ASN A 121 8.59 21.57 -1.03
C ASN A 121 7.85 22.89 -1.39
N LYS A 122 8.12 23.46 -2.57
CA LYS A 122 7.48 24.69 -3.03
C LYS A 122 5.96 24.55 -3.22
N GLU A 123 5.48 23.35 -3.54
CA GLU A 123 4.06 23.08 -3.82
C GLU A 123 3.32 22.51 -2.61
N VAL A 124 4.04 21.89 -1.67
CA VAL A 124 3.46 21.21 -0.52
C VAL A 124 4.40 21.29 0.70
N VAL A 125 3.82 21.61 1.85
CA VAL A 125 4.52 21.63 3.14
C VAL A 125 3.74 20.78 4.13
N ALA A 126 4.40 19.91 4.87
CA ALA A 126 3.77 19.11 5.91
C ALA A 126 4.60 19.10 7.19
N ASN A 127 3.92 19.14 8.34
CA ASN A 127 4.51 18.83 9.64
C ASN A 127 3.52 17.94 10.37
N LEU A 128 3.87 16.67 10.52
CA LEU A 128 2.98 15.63 10.99
C LEU A 128 3.63 14.86 12.13
N THR A 129 2.82 14.41 13.07
CA THR A 129 3.20 13.38 14.04
C THR A 129 2.32 12.17 13.83
N VAL A 130 2.91 11.01 13.62
CA VAL A 130 2.23 9.72 13.56
C VAL A 130 2.65 8.88 14.75
N ASP A 131 1.68 8.39 15.51
CA ASP A 131 1.91 7.59 16.72
C ASP A 131 1.34 6.18 16.52
N LEU A 132 2.24 5.20 16.38
CA LEU A 132 1.92 3.76 16.26
C LEU A 132 2.21 3.01 17.57
N SER A 133 2.38 3.71 18.70
CA SER A 133 2.79 3.12 20.00
C SER A 133 1.80 2.13 20.59
N ALA A 134 0.52 2.17 20.17
CA ALA A 134 -0.56 1.35 20.69
C ALA A 134 -0.52 -0.14 20.26
N GLU A 135 0.66 -0.64 19.88
CA GLU A 135 0.93 -1.96 19.29
C GLU A 135 0.19 -2.24 17.98
N SER A 136 0.88 -2.11 16.85
CA SER A 136 0.29 -2.49 15.58
C SER A 136 1.25 -2.81 14.45
N THR A 137 2.56 -2.99 14.69
CA THR A 137 3.47 -3.42 13.61
C THR A 137 3.51 -4.92 13.46
N LEU A 138 2.84 -5.41 12.41
CA LEU A 138 2.73 -6.81 12.07
C LEU A 138 3.48 -7.13 10.78
N LYS A 139 4.07 -8.32 10.75
CA LYS A 139 4.47 -8.99 9.51
C LYS A 139 3.63 -10.25 9.35
N VAL A 140 3.28 -10.57 8.10
CA VAL A 140 2.54 -11.79 7.75
C VAL A 140 3.55 -12.87 7.39
N GLY A 141 3.39 -14.08 7.92
CA GLY A 141 4.27 -15.19 7.55
C GLY A 141 5.70 -15.07 8.12
N ASP A 142 6.68 -15.51 7.35
CA ASP A 142 8.11 -15.20 7.55
C ASP A 142 8.48 -13.77 7.09
N ALA A 143 7.46 -12.92 6.95
CA ALA A 143 7.50 -11.58 6.39
C ALA A 143 7.79 -11.49 4.90
N LYS A 144 7.76 -12.61 4.14
CA LYS A 144 8.16 -12.62 2.75
C LYS A 144 7.17 -13.36 1.86
N VAL A 145 6.90 -12.78 0.69
CA VAL A 145 6.29 -13.46 -0.45
C VAL A 145 7.39 -13.71 -1.48
N HIS A 146 7.71 -14.98 -1.72
CA HIS A 146 8.77 -15.40 -2.62
C HIS A 146 8.25 -15.62 -4.04
N PHE A 147 8.99 -15.15 -5.04
CA PHE A 147 8.62 -15.30 -6.45
C PHE A 147 9.60 -16.21 -7.18
N THR A 148 9.11 -17.37 -7.61
CA THR A 148 9.89 -18.37 -8.35
C THR A 148 9.46 -18.39 -9.82
N PRO A 149 10.38 -18.19 -10.77
CA PRO A 149 10.06 -18.28 -12.19
C PRO A 149 9.54 -19.67 -12.56
N LYS A 150 8.72 -19.75 -13.61
CA LYS A 150 8.25 -21.01 -14.18
C LYS A 150 9.43 -21.86 -14.63
N GLY A 151 9.52 -23.08 -14.08
CA GLY A 151 10.64 -24.00 -14.31
C GLY A 151 11.92 -23.66 -13.52
N GLY A 152 11.90 -22.62 -12.68
CA GLY A 152 12.98 -22.28 -11.76
C GLY A 152 12.95 -23.14 -10.49
N ALA A 153 14.12 -23.44 -9.93
CA ALA A 153 14.27 -24.23 -8.70
C ALA A 153 14.34 -23.39 -7.42
N LYS A 154 14.56 -22.07 -7.53
CA LYS A 154 14.70 -21.14 -6.40
C LYS A 154 14.02 -19.80 -6.72
N PRO A 155 13.58 -19.04 -5.69
CA PRO A 155 13.05 -17.70 -5.89
C PRO A 155 14.10 -16.74 -6.47
N ASP A 156 13.68 -15.90 -7.41
CA ASP A 156 14.51 -14.82 -7.99
C ASP A 156 14.45 -13.52 -7.16
N GLY A 157 13.55 -13.47 -6.18
CA GLY A 157 13.42 -12.38 -5.23
C GLY A 157 12.18 -12.54 -4.36
N TYR A 158 11.92 -11.53 -3.54
CA TYR A 158 10.81 -11.54 -2.61
C TYR A 158 10.26 -10.13 -2.38
N LEU A 159 9.02 -10.09 -1.91
CA LEU A 159 8.36 -8.94 -1.34
C LEU A 159 8.31 -9.10 0.17
N ALA A 160 8.75 -8.11 0.92
CA ALA A 160 8.57 -8.08 2.37
C ALA A 160 7.77 -6.86 2.78
N THR A 161 6.70 -7.07 3.56
CA THR A 161 5.81 -5.99 3.97
C THR A 161 5.59 -6.01 5.47
N THR A 162 5.77 -4.84 6.08
CA THR A 162 5.42 -4.54 7.47
C THR A 162 4.22 -3.60 7.47
N TYR A 163 3.22 -3.92 8.28
CA TYR A 163 2.01 -3.13 8.44
C TYR A 163 1.97 -2.53 9.83
N GLY A 164 1.90 -1.20 9.95
CA GLY A 164 1.39 -0.54 11.14
C GLY A 164 -0.13 -0.46 11.04
N THR A 165 -0.86 -1.36 11.69
CA THR A 165 -2.31 -1.54 11.48
C THR A 165 -3.15 -0.50 12.20
N ARG A 166 -2.64 0.16 13.26
CA ARG A 166 -3.39 1.13 14.06
C ARG A 166 -2.48 2.18 14.69
N GLY A 167 -2.91 3.43 14.59
CA GLY A 167 -2.27 4.54 15.27
C GLY A 167 -3.06 5.82 15.09
N THR A 168 -2.45 6.92 15.49
CA THR A 168 -3.03 8.27 15.35
C THR A 168 -2.11 9.17 14.54
N ALA A 169 -2.71 10.14 13.86
CA ALA A 169 -1.98 11.22 13.21
C ALA A 169 -2.43 12.55 13.81
N SER A 170 -1.53 13.53 13.80
CA SER A 170 -1.81 14.94 14.08
C SER A 170 -0.90 15.82 13.25
N GLY A 171 -1.32 17.07 13.02
CA GLY A 171 -0.57 18.04 12.24
C GLY A 171 -1.32 18.50 10.99
N VAL A 172 -0.60 19.16 10.09
CA VAL A 172 -1.21 19.84 8.93
C VAL A 172 -0.39 19.59 7.67
N ILE A 173 -1.09 19.37 6.56
CA ILE A 173 -0.53 19.43 5.20
C ILE A 173 -1.05 20.71 4.53
N MET A 174 -0.14 21.56 4.07
CA MET A 174 -0.44 22.73 3.26
C MET A 174 -0.25 22.36 1.78
N ALA A 175 -1.33 22.31 1.01
CA ALA A 175 -1.30 22.01 -0.42
C ALA A 175 -2.41 22.79 -1.15
N ASN A 176 -2.17 23.21 -2.39
CA ASN A 176 -3.13 24.01 -3.17
C ASN A 176 -3.66 25.26 -2.43
N GLY A 177 -2.84 25.88 -1.57
CA GLY A 177 -3.26 27.02 -0.75
C GLY A 177 -4.24 26.69 0.38
N ALA A 178 -4.57 25.41 0.59
CA ALA A 178 -5.43 24.93 1.66
C ALA A 178 -4.61 24.27 2.77
N ALA A 179 -5.03 24.47 4.01
CA ALA A 179 -4.56 23.73 5.17
C ALA A 179 -5.45 22.50 5.36
N VAL A 180 -4.86 21.31 5.33
CA VAL A 180 -5.54 20.04 5.58
C VAL A 180 -5.10 19.54 6.95
N ASP A 181 -5.99 19.61 7.92
CA ASP A 181 -5.79 18.99 9.24
C ASP A 181 -5.87 17.46 9.08
N VAL A 182 -4.78 16.77 9.43
CA VAL A 182 -4.69 15.31 9.33
C VAL A 182 -5.01 14.60 10.65
N SER A 183 -5.43 15.35 11.67
CA SER A 183 -5.73 14.80 12.99
C SER A 183 -6.78 13.70 12.91
N GLY A 184 -6.43 12.50 13.35
CA GLY A 184 -7.26 11.32 13.16
C GLY A 184 -6.50 10.02 13.33
N ARG A 185 -6.84 9.01 12.52
CA ARG A 185 -6.23 7.68 12.56
C ARG A 185 -5.06 7.61 11.58
N ALA A 186 -4.13 6.71 11.84
CA ALA A 186 -2.99 6.44 10.97
C ALA A 186 -2.75 4.95 10.81
N THR A 187 -2.24 4.57 9.63
CA THR A 187 -1.62 3.28 9.38
C THR A 187 -0.28 3.49 8.67
N LEU A 188 0.57 2.47 8.68
CA LEU A 188 1.86 2.48 8.00
C LEU A 188 2.03 1.24 7.14
N VAL A 189 2.68 1.42 6.00
CA VAL A 189 3.22 0.31 5.21
C VAL A 189 4.68 0.58 4.94
N HIS A 190 5.54 -0.36 5.36
CA HIS A 190 6.94 -0.41 4.93
C HIS A 190 7.10 -1.64 4.05
N GLN A 191 7.52 -1.44 2.81
CA GLN A 191 7.63 -2.52 1.84
C GLN A 191 9.01 -2.53 1.20
N TYR A 192 9.70 -3.66 1.30
CA TYR A 192 10.91 -3.97 0.53
C TYR A 192 10.56 -4.91 -0.61
N GLN A 193 11.09 -4.63 -1.79
CA GLN A 193 10.84 -5.39 -3.00
C GLN A 193 12.17 -5.68 -3.70
N GLY A 194 12.66 -6.92 -3.56
CA GLY A 194 13.93 -7.38 -4.12
C GLY A 194 13.83 -7.91 -5.55
N ILE A 195 12.76 -7.61 -6.27
CA ILE A 195 12.47 -8.12 -7.61
C ILE A 195 11.78 -7.02 -8.44
N SER A 196 11.99 -7.00 -9.76
CA SER A 196 11.40 -5.97 -10.62
C SER A 196 9.86 -6.05 -10.66
N PRO A 197 9.13 -4.93 -10.67
CA PRO A 197 7.66 -4.91 -10.58
C PRO A 197 6.94 -5.81 -11.60
N HIS A 198 7.39 -5.79 -12.87
CA HIS A 198 6.80 -6.58 -13.96
C HIS A 198 6.92 -8.10 -13.80
N LYS A 199 7.79 -8.56 -12.89
CA LYS A 199 7.95 -9.98 -12.55
C LYS A 199 7.04 -10.40 -11.39
N ILE A 200 6.61 -9.46 -10.56
CA ILE A 200 5.80 -9.74 -9.37
C ILE A 200 4.35 -9.92 -9.76
N ALA A 201 3.83 -9.01 -10.57
CA ALA A 201 2.41 -8.99 -10.87
C ALA A 201 2.14 -8.50 -12.30
N THR A 202 1.04 -8.98 -12.86
CA THR A 202 0.35 -8.35 -14.00
C THR A 202 -0.70 -7.37 -13.51
N GLN A 203 -1.36 -7.73 -12.41
CA GLN A 203 -2.25 -6.89 -11.63
C GLN A 203 -1.87 -6.99 -10.14
N TRP A 204 -1.69 -5.83 -9.52
CA TRP A 204 -1.42 -5.65 -8.11
C TRP A 204 -2.57 -4.89 -7.47
N ASN A 205 -2.98 -5.28 -6.27
CA ASN A 205 -4.06 -4.64 -5.54
C ASN A 205 -3.61 -4.27 -4.14
N PHE A 206 -4.10 -3.14 -3.66
CA PHE A 206 -3.89 -2.67 -2.30
C PHE A 206 -5.21 -2.16 -1.73
N PHE A 207 -5.46 -2.46 -0.46
CA PHE A 207 -6.61 -1.89 0.24
C PHE A 207 -6.21 -1.56 1.67
N THR A 208 -6.50 -0.34 2.10
CA THR A 208 -6.35 0.08 3.49
C THR A 208 -7.64 0.74 3.97
N PHE A 209 -8.02 0.46 5.21
CA PHE A 209 -9.24 0.93 5.83
C PHE A 209 -9.00 1.14 7.31
N ALA A 210 -9.56 2.21 7.88
CA ALA A 210 -9.47 2.46 9.31
C ALA A 210 -10.75 3.12 9.83
N THR A 211 -11.33 2.51 10.85
CA THR A 211 -12.47 2.96 11.66
C THR A 211 -12.07 2.97 13.14
N PRO A 212 -12.88 3.53 14.05
CA PRO A 212 -12.60 3.42 15.47
C PRO A 212 -12.37 1.96 15.89
N SER A 213 -13.21 1.04 15.43
CA SER A 213 -13.18 -0.36 15.88
C SER A 213 -12.36 -1.30 15.00
N ILE A 214 -12.22 -1.02 13.69
CA ILE A 214 -11.56 -1.92 12.73
C ILE A 214 -10.56 -1.16 11.88
N SER A 215 -9.33 -1.67 11.77
CA SER A 215 -8.38 -1.24 10.75
C SER A 215 -7.79 -2.45 10.05
N LEU A 216 -7.46 -2.30 8.78
CA LEU A 216 -6.78 -3.34 8.01
C LEU A 216 -5.99 -2.74 6.87
N THR A 217 -4.98 -3.47 6.43
CA THR A 217 -4.26 -3.20 5.21
C THR A 217 -3.88 -4.51 4.54
N THR A 218 -4.05 -4.56 3.22
CA THR A 218 -3.71 -5.72 2.42
C THR A 218 -2.99 -5.34 1.14
N VAL A 219 -2.08 -6.22 0.73
CA VAL A 219 -1.43 -6.26 -0.57
C VAL A 219 -1.73 -7.62 -1.19
N SER A 220 -2.20 -7.65 -2.43
CA SER A 220 -2.41 -8.87 -3.19
C SER A 220 -2.08 -8.68 -4.67
N GLY A 221 -2.00 -9.77 -5.42
CA GLY A 221 -1.77 -9.67 -6.86
C GLY A 221 -1.80 -11.01 -7.57
N THR A 222 -1.65 -10.95 -8.89
CA THR A 222 -1.50 -12.12 -9.77
C THR A 222 -0.16 -12.03 -10.49
N THR A 223 0.70 -13.03 -10.31
CA THR A 223 1.99 -13.10 -10.98
C THR A 223 1.81 -13.23 -12.50
N PRO A 224 2.80 -12.84 -13.32
CA PRO A 224 2.77 -13.11 -14.75
C PRO A 224 2.91 -14.60 -15.08
N ALA A 225 2.61 -14.98 -16.33
CA ALA A 225 2.73 -16.36 -16.81
C ALA A 225 4.17 -16.92 -16.70
N THR A 226 5.18 -16.04 -16.72
CA THR A 226 6.58 -16.40 -16.47
C THR A 226 6.87 -16.77 -15.00
N TYR A 227 5.90 -16.55 -14.11
CA TYR A 227 5.90 -16.88 -12.68
C TYR A 227 4.61 -17.65 -12.30
N ASN A 228 4.15 -18.53 -13.20
CA ASN A 228 3.04 -19.48 -13.01
C ASN A 228 1.61 -18.89 -12.92
N SER A 229 1.41 -17.58 -13.07
CA SER A 229 0.08 -16.96 -12.92
C SER A 229 -0.60 -17.24 -11.58
N GLU A 230 0.22 -17.35 -10.53
CA GLU A 230 -0.22 -17.59 -9.15
C GLU A 230 -0.72 -16.31 -8.50
N THR A 231 -1.61 -16.46 -7.52
CA THR A 231 -2.12 -15.34 -6.73
C THR A 231 -1.47 -15.32 -5.36
N PHE A 232 -1.09 -14.14 -4.90
CA PHE A 232 -0.54 -13.93 -3.57
C PHE A 232 -1.33 -12.86 -2.84
N ALA A 233 -1.35 -12.95 -1.52
CA ALA A 233 -2.03 -11.97 -0.70
C ALA A 233 -1.44 -11.95 0.72
N THR A 234 -1.35 -10.75 1.29
CA THR A 234 -1.02 -10.55 2.70
C THR A 234 -1.99 -9.52 3.26
N LEU A 235 -2.49 -9.76 4.46
CA LEU A 235 -3.38 -8.86 5.16
C LEU A 235 -3.02 -8.83 6.64
N ALA A 236 -2.95 -7.62 7.18
CA ALA A 236 -2.87 -7.36 8.61
C ALA A 236 -4.05 -6.49 9.02
N ALA A 237 -4.66 -6.80 10.14
CA ALA A 237 -5.80 -6.10 10.68
C ALA A 237 -5.64 -5.86 12.18
N ASP A 238 -6.39 -4.91 12.71
CA ASP A 238 -6.60 -4.75 14.14
C ASP A 238 -8.08 -4.51 14.41
N VAL A 239 -8.67 -5.33 15.27
CA VAL A 239 -10.08 -5.26 15.63
C VAL A 239 -10.18 -5.06 17.13
N THR A 240 -10.87 -4.00 17.54
CA THR A 240 -11.08 -3.68 18.96
C THR A 240 -11.69 -4.88 19.69
N GLY A 241 -11.05 -5.31 20.77
CA GLY A 241 -11.45 -6.49 21.54
C GLY A 241 -10.90 -7.82 21.05
N LEU A 242 -10.41 -7.91 19.80
CA LEU A 242 -9.72 -9.10 19.27
C LEU A 242 -8.22 -8.89 19.09
N GLY A 243 -7.77 -7.62 19.06
CA GLY A 243 -6.38 -7.24 18.87
C GLY A 243 -5.92 -7.31 17.41
N SER A 244 -4.61 -7.41 17.24
CA SER A 244 -3.92 -7.47 15.95
C SER A 244 -3.94 -8.88 15.36
N LEU A 245 -4.35 -8.99 14.09
CA LEU A 245 -4.65 -10.23 13.38
C LEU A 245 -4.00 -10.22 11.99
N VAL A 246 -3.75 -11.40 11.45
CA VAL A 246 -3.27 -11.58 10.07
C VAL A 246 -4.13 -12.60 9.34
N ALA A 247 -4.27 -12.44 8.02
CA ALA A 247 -4.96 -13.43 7.21
C ALA A 247 -4.07 -14.66 6.98
N THR A 248 -4.66 -15.85 7.13
CA THR A 248 -4.08 -17.12 6.71
C THR A 248 -4.52 -17.52 5.31
N GLU A 249 -5.71 -17.07 4.92
CA GLU A 249 -6.26 -17.22 3.58
C GLU A 249 -6.95 -15.92 3.20
N GLN A 250 -6.86 -15.56 1.92
CA GLN A 250 -7.54 -14.37 1.43
C GLN A 250 -7.99 -14.60 0.00
N SER A 251 -9.22 -14.17 -0.28
CA SER A 251 -9.71 -14.00 -1.63
C SER A 251 -10.14 -12.58 -1.93
N LEU A 252 -9.95 -12.16 -3.19
CA LEU A 252 -10.33 -10.85 -3.70
C LEU A 252 -10.96 -11.01 -5.09
N GLU A 253 -12.13 -10.41 -5.26
CA GLU A 253 -12.94 -10.47 -6.47
C GLU A 253 -13.36 -9.07 -6.91
N PHE A 254 -13.50 -8.88 -8.23
CA PHE A 254 -14.09 -7.67 -8.81
C PHE A 254 -15.37 -8.03 -9.56
N PRO A 255 -16.53 -8.08 -8.86
CA PRO A 255 -17.79 -8.48 -9.47
C PRO A 255 -18.20 -7.65 -10.68
N THR A 256 -17.71 -6.41 -10.77
CA THR A 256 -18.00 -5.51 -11.88
C THR A 256 -16.74 -4.78 -12.30
N THR A 257 -16.48 -4.73 -13.60
CA THR A 257 -15.37 -3.98 -14.21
C THR A 257 -15.89 -3.16 -15.39
N ALA A 258 -15.13 -2.14 -15.82
CA ALA A 258 -15.35 -1.48 -17.10
C ALA A 258 -14.01 -1.17 -17.76
N VAL A 259 -13.96 -1.09 -19.09
CA VAL A 259 -12.76 -0.69 -19.80
C VAL A 259 -12.57 0.83 -19.67
N ASP A 260 -11.40 1.27 -19.20
CA ASP A 260 -10.99 2.67 -19.32
C ASP A 260 -10.59 2.95 -20.77
N ALA A 261 -11.37 3.78 -21.46
CA ALA A 261 -11.14 4.12 -22.86
C ALA A 261 -9.78 4.81 -23.11
N THR A 262 -9.16 5.41 -22.10
CA THR A 262 -7.85 6.07 -22.24
C THR A 262 -6.69 5.08 -22.24
N THR A 263 -6.81 4.01 -21.46
CA THR A 263 -5.69 3.10 -21.17
C THR A 263 -5.90 1.69 -21.72
N GLY A 264 -7.15 1.31 -21.98
CA GLY A 264 -7.56 -0.01 -22.41
C GLY A 264 -7.72 -1.04 -21.29
N TYR A 265 -7.40 -0.70 -20.03
CA TYR A 265 -7.50 -1.66 -18.92
C TYR A 265 -8.94 -1.87 -18.46
N ALA A 266 -9.29 -3.12 -18.15
CA ALA A 266 -10.53 -3.45 -17.46
C ALA A 266 -10.38 -3.13 -15.97
N VAL A 267 -10.85 -1.94 -15.58
CA VAL A 267 -10.75 -1.43 -14.21
C VAL A 267 -11.95 -1.86 -13.37
N PRO A 268 -11.73 -2.33 -12.13
CA PRO A 268 -12.79 -2.63 -11.17
C PRO A 268 -13.71 -1.44 -10.88
N LYS A 269 -15.00 -1.74 -10.73
CA LYS A 269 -16.05 -0.82 -10.24
C LYS A 269 -16.56 -1.18 -8.86
N THR A 270 -16.36 -2.43 -8.46
CA THR A 270 -16.68 -2.94 -7.12
C THR A 270 -15.61 -3.95 -6.73
N PHE A 271 -15.42 -4.15 -5.43
CA PHE A 271 -14.60 -5.23 -4.92
C PHE A 271 -15.32 -5.98 -3.80
N LYS A 272 -14.99 -7.26 -3.67
CA LYS A 272 -15.32 -8.10 -2.52
C LYS A 272 -14.08 -8.86 -2.08
N MET A 273 -13.83 -8.84 -0.79
CA MET A 273 -12.71 -9.53 -0.17
C MET A 273 -13.25 -10.43 0.94
N HIS A 274 -12.74 -11.64 1.01
CA HIS A 274 -12.95 -12.55 2.13
C HIS A 274 -11.59 -12.99 2.66
N SER A 275 -11.45 -13.13 3.98
CA SER A 275 -10.20 -13.57 4.60
C SER A 275 -10.49 -14.41 5.82
N VAL A 276 -9.73 -15.49 5.99
CA VAL A 276 -9.68 -16.26 7.23
C VAL A 276 -8.52 -15.72 8.05
N LEU A 277 -8.76 -15.35 9.30
CA LEU A 277 -7.77 -14.79 10.22
C LEU A 277 -7.10 -15.89 11.05
N ASN A 278 -5.91 -15.62 11.54
CA ASN A 278 -5.09 -16.57 12.33
C ASN A 278 -5.72 -17.03 13.65
N ASN A 279 -6.82 -16.42 14.09
CA ASN A 279 -7.60 -16.82 15.26
C ASN A 279 -8.91 -17.56 14.90
N GLY A 280 -9.12 -17.89 13.62
CA GLY A 280 -10.31 -18.59 13.12
C GLY A 280 -11.50 -17.68 12.77
N TYR A 281 -11.41 -16.37 13.02
CA TYR A 281 -12.43 -15.41 12.60
C TYR A 281 -12.35 -15.18 11.10
N THR A 282 -13.43 -14.71 10.49
CA THR A 282 -13.43 -14.27 9.10
C THR A 282 -13.59 -12.76 9.01
N LEU A 283 -12.92 -12.17 8.02
CA LEU A 283 -13.04 -10.75 7.67
C LEU A 283 -13.55 -10.65 6.24
N GLU A 284 -14.65 -9.92 6.05
CA GLU A 284 -15.21 -9.60 4.76
C GLU A 284 -15.12 -8.10 4.52
N ALA A 285 -14.63 -7.68 3.37
CA ALA A 285 -14.64 -6.27 2.97
C ALA A 285 -15.29 -6.09 1.59
N SER A 286 -15.97 -4.98 1.39
CA SER A 286 -16.55 -4.63 0.10
C SER A 286 -16.66 -3.13 -0.08
N GLY A 287 -16.70 -2.66 -1.32
CA GLY A 287 -16.85 -1.23 -1.61
C GLY A 287 -17.10 -0.95 -3.08
N ASN A 288 -17.46 0.31 -3.34
CA ASN A 288 -17.68 0.83 -4.68
C ASN A 288 -16.48 1.66 -5.11
N LEU A 289 -16.01 1.41 -6.33
CA LEU A 289 -14.85 2.07 -6.90
C LEU A 289 -15.35 3.11 -7.90
N ASP A 290 -15.69 4.28 -7.37
CA ASP A 290 -16.21 5.40 -8.16
C ASP A 290 -15.14 5.93 -9.12
N PHE A 291 -15.27 5.55 -10.38
CA PHE A 291 -14.35 5.96 -11.43
C PHE A 291 -14.40 7.46 -11.75
N GLY A 292 -15.46 8.16 -11.36
CA GLY A 292 -15.51 9.62 -11.45
C GLY A 292 -14.57 10.33 -10.46
N LYS A 293 -14.09 9.60 -9.44
CA LYS A 293 -13.22 10.11 -8.36
C LYS A 293 -11.87 9.39 -8.29
N VAL A 294 -11.53 8.64 -9.34
CA VAL A 294 -10.27 7.88 -9.37
C VAL A 294 -9.09 8.81 -9.60
N ASN A 295 -8.04 8.64 -8.80
CA ASN A 295 -6.73 9.17 -9.14
C ASN A 295 -6.02 8.17 -10.07
N ARG A 296 -5.98 8.49 -11.37
CA ARG A 296 -5.35 7.67 -12.39
C ARG A 296 -3.94 8.17 -12.68
N ILE A 297 -2.94 7.34 -12.44
CA ILE A 297 -1.52 7.68 -12.57
C ILE A 297 -0.91 6.92 -13.75
N ASP A 298 -0.32 7.66 -14.70
CA ASP A 298 0.58 7.10 -15.72
C ASP A 298 1.96 6.96 -15.09
N VAL A 299 2.34 5.75 -14.69
CA VAL A 299 3.59 5.50 -13.96
C VAL A 299 4.81 5.94 -14.78
N LEU A 300 4.78 5.77 -16.10
CA LEU A 300 5.87 6.24 -16.95
C LEU A 300 5.89 7.76 -17.03
N GLY A 301 4.71 8.40 -17.04
CA GLY A 301 4.54 9.84 -16.97
C GLY A 301 5.26 10.49 -15.78
N GLU A 302 5.23 9.82 -14.63
CA GLU A 302 5.83 10.29 -13.36
C GLU A 302 7.36 10.10 -13.27
N LEU A 303 7.96 9.32 -14.16
CA LEU A 303 9.40 9.07 -14.15
C LEU A 303 10.20 10.21 -14.82
N PRO A 304 11.41 10.54 -14.33
CA PRO A 304 12.32 11.43 -15.02
C PRO A 304 12.61 10.95 -16.46
N TRP A 305 12.80 11.90 -17.38
CA TRP A 305 12.93 11.61 -18.82
C TRP A 305 14.02 10.58 -19.17
N LEU A 306 15.17 10.62 -18.49
CA LEU A 306 16.27 9.66 -18.72
C LEU A 306 15.86 8.23 -18.37
N VAL A 307 15.12 8.04 -17.27
CA VAL A 307 14.62 6.71 -16.86
C VAL A 307 13.58 6.20 -17.85
N ARG A 308 12.65 7.05 -18.28
CA ARG A 308 11.65 6.69 -19.29
C ARG A 308 12.26 6.09 -20.56
N LYS A 309 13.39 6.64 -21.03
CA LYS A 309 14.08 6.13 -22.22
C LYS A 309 14.72 4.75 -22.04
N ALA A 310 15.20 4.42 -20.84
CA ALA A 310 15.74 3.09 -20.55
C ALA A 310 14.65 2.01 -20.46
N VAL A 311 13.39 2.43 -20.31
CA VAL A 311 12.23 1.58 -20.00
C VAL A 311 11.39 1.25 -21.25
N GLN A 312 11.88 1.60 -22.45
CA GLN A 312 11.23 1.33 -23.76
C GLN A 312 10.95 -0.16 -24.06
N TYR A 313 11.40 -1.08 -23.19
CA TYR A 313 11.16 -2.53 -23.29
C TYR A 313 9.82 -3.00 -22.71
N PHE A 314 9.05 -2.16 -22.02
CA PHE A 314 7.71 -2.60 -21.60
C PHE A 314 6.74 -2.65 -22.78
N VAL A 315 6.14 -3.83 -22.96
CA VAL A 315 5.13 -4.10 -24.00
C VAL A 315 3.84 -3.31 -23.73
N SER A 316 3.57 -2.90 -22.48
CA SER A 316 2.48 -1.99 -22.12
C SER A 316 2.89 -0.86 -21.19
N LYS A 317 2.00 0.14 -21.13
CA LYS A 317 2.12 1.25 -20.19
C LYS A 317 1.56 0.84 -18.84
N PRO A 318 2.34 0.88 -17.74
CA PRO A 318 1.83 0.68 -16.40
C PRO A 318 0.96 1.85 -15.93
N PHE A 319 -0.19 1.53 -15.33
CA PHE A 319 -1.11 2.51 -14.74
C PHE A 319 -1.55 2.09 -13.34
N VAL A 320 -1.73 3.08 -12.49
CA VAL A 320 -2.28 2.92 -11.13
C VAL A 320 -3.61 3.65 -11.04
N TYR A 321 -4.60 3.01 -10.43
CA TYR A 321 -5.92 3.58 -10.16
C TYR A 321 -6.17 3.54 -8.65
N GLN A 322 -6.21 4.71 -8.02
CA GLN A 322 -6.46 4.85 -6.60
C GLN A 322 -7.86 5.43 -6.37
N TYR A 323 -8.63 4.76 -5.52
CA TYR A 323 -9.99 5.12 -5.15
C TYR A 323 -10.01 5.36 -3.65
N VAL A 324 -10.51 6.52 -3.24
CA VAL A 324 -10.83 6.77 -1.83
C VAL A 324 -12.35 6.71 -1.71
N ASP A 325 -12.84 5.61 -1.15
CA ASP A 325 -14.26 5.33 -0.97
C ASP A 325 -14.63 5.55 0.49
N GLY A 326 -15.52 6.51 0.75
CA GLY A 326 -16.08 6.78 2.08
C GLY A 326 -17.12 5.75 2.54
N SER A 327 -17.48 4.79 1.69
CA SER A 327 -18.57 3.83 1.89
C SER A 327 -18.12 2.37 1.96
N ALA A 328 -16.81 2.11 2.06
CA ALA A 328 -16.28 0.76 2.21
C ALA A 328 -16.83 0.12 3.49
N LYS A 329 -17.29 -1.13 3.38
CA LYS A 329 -17.87 -1.91 4.47
C LYS A 329 -16.94 -3.04 4.85
N VAL A 330 -16.69 -3.21 6.15
CA VAL A 330 -15.92 -4.33 6.72
C VAL A 330 -16.75 -5.03 7.78
N VAL A 331 -16.82 -6.36 7.70
CA VAL A 331 -17.53 -7.23 8.63
C VAL A 331 -16.57 -8.29 9.16
N VAL A 332 -16.55 -8.48 10.48
CA VAL A 332 -15.79 -9.54 11.14
C VAL A 332 -16.77 -10.51 11.77
N LYS A 333 -16.58 -11.81 11.52
CA LYS A 333 -17.43 -12.88 12.05
C LYS A 333 -16.60 -13.90 12.82
N ASP A 334 -17.17 -14.48 13.86
CA ASP A 334 -16.58 -15.62 14.57
C ASP A 334 -16.67 -16.92 13.74
N ALA A 335 -16.18 -18.02 14.30
CA ALA A 335 -16.13 -19.33 13.63
C ALA A 335 -17.52 -19.90 13.33
N GLU A 336 -18.53 -19.51 14.10
CA GLU A 336 -19.93 -19.87 13.89
C GLU A 336 -20.65 -18.95 12.87
N GLY A 337 -19.94 -17.95 12.34
CA GLY A 337 -20.44 -17.00 11.35
C GLY A 337 -21.27 -15.85 11.92
N LYS A 338 -21.27 -15.66 13.24
CA LYS A 338 -21.93 -14.53 13.90
C LYS A 338 -21.06 -13.28 13.75
N VAL A 339 -21.70 -12.18 13.37
CA VAL A 339 -21.05 -10.87 13.27
C VAL A 339 -20.64 -10.38 14.65
N VAL A 340 -19.35 -10.10 14.83
CA VAL A 340 -18.77 -9.58 16.08
C VAL A 340 -18.33 -8.12 15.97
N ALA A 341 -18.05 -7.65 14.75
CA ALA A 341 -17.79 -6.25 14.46
C ALA A 341 -18.23 -5.95 13.02
N GLU A 342 -18.81 -4.77 12.81
CA GLU A 342 -19.22 -4.30 11.49
C GLU A 342 -19.07 -2.79 11.45
N GLU A 343 -18.34 -2.31 10.46
CA GLU A 343 -18.05 -0.88 10.31
C GLU A 343 -18.15 -0.47 8.84
N GLN A 344 -18.58 0.76 8.62
CA GLN A 344 -18.54 1.42 7.31
C GLN A 344 -17.75 2.70 7.43
N GLY A 345 -16.89 2.98 6.45
CA GLY A 345 -16.07 4.18 6.49
C GLY A 345 -15.13 4.34 5.31
N VAL A 346 -14.14 5.21 5.50
CA VAL A 346 -13.16 5.53 4.47
C VAL A 346 -12.15 4.40 4.32
N GLY A 347 -12.04 3.88 3.10
CA GLY A 347 -10.94 3.05 2.66
C GLY A 347 -10.31 3.59 1.37
N MET A 348 -9.02 3.33 1.20
CA MET A 348 -8.35 3.51 -0.09
C MET A 348 -8.14 2.14 -0.72
N PHE A 349 -8.70 1.96 -1.92
CA PHE A 349 -8.44 0.83 -2.77
C PHE A 349 -7.56 1.26 -3.93
N GLU A 350 -6.55 0.47 -4.27
CA GLU A 350 -5.70 0.68 -5.43
C GLU A 350 -5.64 -0.60 -6.26
N VAL A 351 -5.72 -0.41 -7.58
CA VAL A 351 -5.33 -1.44 -8.55
C VAL A 351 -4.26 -0.89 -9.48
N SER A 352 -3.22 -1.67 -9.67
CA SER A 352 -2.03 -1.35 -10.43
C SER A 352 -1.86 -2.40 -11.52
N PHE A 353 -1.79 -1.95 -12.77
CA PHE A 353 -1.52 -2.81 -13.92
C PHE A 353 -0.09 -2.59 -14.37
N THR A 354 0.70 -3.66 -14.34
CA THR A 354 2.16 -3.62 -14.56
C THR A 354 2.59 -4.39 -15.82
N ASN A 355 1.64 -5.06 -16.48
CA ASN A 355 1.80 -5.74 -17.76
C ASN A 355 0.47 -5.63 -18.54
N PRO A 356 0.44 -5.66 -19.88
CA PRO A 356 -0.83 -5.60 -20.59
C PRO A 356 -1.63 -6.88 -20.32
N PRO A 357 -2.97 -6.83 -20.46
CA PRO A 357 -3.71 -8.04 -20.79
C PRO A 357 -3.16 -8.59 -22.11
N ASN A 358 -2.74 -9.85 -22.11
CA ASN A 358 -2.45 -10.57 -23.37
C ASN A 358 -3.73 -10.72 -24.20
#